data_AF-A0A9P3CC00-F1
#
_entry.id   AF-A0A9P3CC00-F1
#
_cell.length_a   1.000
_cell.length_b   1.000
_cell.length_c   1.000
_cell.angle_alpha   90.00
_cell.angle_beta   90.00
_cell.angle_gamma   90.00
#
_symmetry.space_group_name_H-M   'P 1'
#
loop_
_entity.id
_entity.type
_entity.pdbx_description
1 polymer ?
#
loop_
_entity_poly.entity_id
_entity_poly.type
_entity_poly.pdbx_seq_one_letter_code
_entity_poly.pdbx_strand_id
1 'polypeptide(L)'
;MAESSSSSTLLTRFKFQKVLNTDQQGRRIILQGTISSEPALLLAERGAFPTPSTATSDQDETNKSITAFYSSFSRLLSHVQLLGENDIYRWYLAHSLPENSADEPTPPDLKINLIWPATEKHFRKYAFQQMRVVLETKEIYEKWGGKSKRMFCIGVRNWRLRREMMIFCYCRI
;
A
#
# COMPACT_ATOMS: atom_id res chain seq x y z
N MET A 1 -17.99 -1.99 19.19
CA MET A 1 -17.56 -1.71 17.80
C MET A 1 -17.93 -0.28 17.38
N ALA A 2 -17.40 0.78 18.02
CA ALA A 2 -17.93 2.14 17.83
C ALA A 2 -16.90 3.22 17.38
N GLU A 3 -15.65 2.86 17.07
CA GLU A 3 -14.61 3.83 16.69
C GLU A 3 -14.24 3.85 15.19
N SER A 4 -14.84 3.00 14.37
CA SER A 4 -14.54 2.93 12.93
C SER A 4 -15.18 4.06 12.11
N SER A 5 -16.24 4.69 12.60
CA SER A 5 -17.01 5.69 11.85
C SER A 5 -16.26 6.99 11.61
N SER A 6 -15.45 7.44 12.57
CA SER A 6 -14.68 8.69 12.45
C SER A 6 -13.60 8.59 11.37
N SER A 7 -12.93 7.44 11.29
CA SER A 7 -11.82 7.21 10.35
C SER A 7 -12.30 6.91 8.94
N SER A 8 -13.39 6.15 8.76
CA SER A 8 -13.99 5.94 7.44
C SER A 8 -14.56 7.24 6.83
N THR A 9 -15.08 8.12 7.69
CA THR A 9 -15.56 9.45 7.28
C THR A 9 -14.43 10.35 6.74
N LEU A 10 -13.17 10.14 7.14
CA LEU A 10 -12.05 10.90 6.59
C LEU A 10 -11.78 10.57 5.12
N LEU A 11 -11.97 9.29 4.73
CA LEU A 11 -11.78 8.87 3.33
C LEU A 11 -12.82 9.49 2.41
N THR A 12 -14.09 9.54 2.82
CA THR A 12 -15.17 10.16 2.02
C THR A 12 -15.03 11.68 1.92
N ARG A 13 -14.34 12.33 2.86
CA ARG A 13 -14.07 13.77 2.82
C ARG A 13 -12.83 14.16 2.00
N PHE A 14 -12.05 13.19 1.52
CA PHE A 14 -10.84 13.46 0.76
C PHE A 14 -11.17 14.09 -0.60
N LYS A 15 -10.67 15.32 -0.81
CA LYS A 15 -10.76 16.03 -2.08
C LYS A 15 -9.46 15.87 -2.85
N PHE A 16 -9.52 15.14 -3.96
CA PHE A 16 -8.41 14.94 -4.86
C PHE A 16 -7.91 16.28 -5.45
N GLN A 17 -6.60 16.44 -5.55
CA GLN A 17 -5.96 17.60 -6.19
C GLN A 17 -5.04 17.18 -7.34
N LYS A 18 -4.11 16.25 -7.10
CA LYS A 18 -3.17 15.79 -8.12
C LYS A 18 -2.64 14.39 -7.82
N VAL A 19 -2.25 13.66 -8.86
CA VAL A 19 -1.47 12.41 -8.72
C VAL A 19 -0.01 12.79 -8.52
N LEU A 20 0.60 12.30 -7.43
CA LEU A 20 2.01 12.56 -7.13
C LEU A 20 2.95 11.57 -7.79
N ASN A 21 2.58 10.29 -7.76
CA ASN A 21 3.39 9.21 -8.31
C ASN A 21 2.52 7.96 -8.56
N THR A 22 2.95 7.15 -9.50
CA THR A 22 2.43 5.82 -9.80
C THR A 22 3.59 4.84 -9.76
N ASP A 23 3.53 3.87 -8.85
CA ASP A 23 4.63 2.92 -8.60
C ASP A 23 4.13 1.48 -8.79
N GLN A 24 5.04 0.50 -8.71
CA GLN A 24 4.76 -0.93 -8.80
C GLN A 24 3.99 -1.29 -10.08
N GLN A 25 4.46 -0.78 -11.24
CA GLN A 25 3.82 -0.99 -12.54
C GLN A 25 2.34 -0.59 -12.55
N GLY A 26 1.98 0.48 -11.83
CA GLY A 26 0.62 1.01 -11.77
C GLY A 26 -0.29 0.33 -10.74
N ARG A 27 0.21 -0.63 -9.96
CA ARG A 27 -0.57 -1.28 -8.87
C ARG A 27 -0.67 -0.43 -7.62
N ARG A 28 0.12 0.65 -7.53
CA ARG A 28 0.07 1.62 -6.44
C ARG A 28 0.03 3.04 -6.97
N ILE A 29 -0.90 3.81 -6.42
CA ILE A 29 -1.09 5.23 -6.73
C ILE A 29 -0.94 6.07 -5.47
N ILE A 30 -0.32 7.24 -5.64
CA ILE A 30 -0.12 8.21 -4.57
C ILE A 30 -0.84 9.50 -4.99
N LEU A 31 -1.87 9.85 -4.23
CA LEU A 31 -2.74 10.99 -4.49
C LEU A 31 -2.48 12.08 -3.46
N GLN A 32 -2.27 13.30 -3.93
CA GLN A 32 -2.32 14.49 -3.10
C GLN A 32 -3.73 15.08 -3.16
N GLY A 33 -4.22 15.50 -2.01
CA GLY A 33 -5.51 16.13 -1.87
C GLY A 33 -5.59 16.98 -0.61
N THR A 34 -6.83 17.30 -0.23
CA THR A 34 -7.13 18.04 0.99
C THR A 34 -8.30 17.41 1.73
N ILE A 35 -8.27 17.49 3.06
CA ILE A 35 -9.39 17.12 3.94
C ILE A 35 -9.65 18.34 4.82
N SER A 36 -10.86 18.88 4.81
CA SER A 36 -11.24 20.07 5.60
C SER A 36 -10.25 21.24 5.44
N SER A 37 -9.83 21.53 4.19
CA SER A 37 -8.83 22.55 3.83
C SER A 37 -7.40 22.33 4.30
N GLU A 38 -7.13 21.20 4.96
CA GLU A 38 -5.77 20.78 5.33
C GLU A 38 -5.18 19.82 4.29
N PRO A 39 -3.86 19.85 4.06
CA PRO A 39 -3.19 18.95 3.13
C PRO A 39 -3.31 17.49 3.57
N ALA A 40 -3.61 16.60 2.61
CA ALA A 40 -3.74 15.17 2.83
C ALA A 40 -3.03 14.38 1.70
N LEU A 41 -2.56 13.20 2.04
CA LEU A 41 -1.92 12.29 1.10
C LEU A 41 -2.55 10.89 1.23
N LEU A 42 -3.06 10.36 0.13
CA LEU A 42 -3.73 9.06 0.06
C LEU A 42 -2.90 8.12 -0.80
N LEU A 43 -2.51 6.98 -0.26
CA LEU A 43 -1.86 5.91 -1.01
C LEU A 43 -2.83 4.75 -1.15
N ALA A 44 -3.13 4.36 -2.38
CA ALA A 44 -3.92 3.17 -2.66
C ALA A 44 -3.06 2.16 -3.39
N GLU A 45 -3.05 0.93 -2.88
CA GLU A 45 -2.30 -0.22 -3.41
C GLU A 45 -3.28 -1.36 -3.65
N ARG A 46 -3.12 -2.09 -4.76
CA ARG A 46 -3.86 -3.33 -4.99
C ARG A 46 -3.42 -4.42 -4.01
N GLY A 47 -4.39 -5.03 -3.35
CA GLY A 47 -4.19 -6.18 -2.47
C GLY A 47 -3.57 -7.35 -3.22
N ALA A 48 -2.72 -8.11 -2.53
CA ALA A 48 -2.17 -9.34 -3.04
C ALA A 48 -3.17 -10.48 -2.85
N PHE A 49 -3.15 -11.46 -3.75
CA PHE A 49 -3.91 -12.70 -3.57
C PHE A 49 -3.35 -13.49 -2.37
N PRO A 50 -4.23 -14.15 -1.59
CA PRO A 50 -3.82 -14.92 -0.42
C PRO A 50 -2.91 -16.07 -0.85
N THR A 51 -1.71 -16.14 -0.29
CA THR A 51 -0.71 -17.17 -0.64
C THR A 51 -0.60 -18.16 0.52
N PRO A 52 -0.66 -19.48 0.26
CA PRO A 52 -0.49 -20.48 1.32
C PRO A 52 0.93 -20.38 1.91
N SER A 53 1.05 -20.51 3.23
CA SER A 53 2.36 -20.50 3.88
C SER A 53 2.98 -21.90 3.83
N THR A 54 4.15 -22.04 3.20
CA THR A 54 4.91 -23.30 3.13
C THR A 54 5.53 -23.72 4.47
N ALA A 55 5.41 -22.90 5.51
CA ALA A 55 6.06 -23.09 6.81
C ALA A 55 5.22 -23.90 7.81
N THR A 56 3.97 -24.24 7.47
CA THR A 56 3.09 -24.96 8.37
C THR A 56 2.43 -26.16 7.68
N SER A 57 2.34 -27.25 8.43
CA SER A 57 1.70 -28.50 8.01
C SER A 57 0.25 -28.26 7.52
N ASP A 58 -0.21 -29.09 6.59
CA ASP A 58 -1.52 -29.02 5.90
C ASP A 58 -2.78 -29.02 6.82
N GLN A 59 -2.60 -29.02 8.14
CA GLN A 59 -3.65 -28.99 9.16
C GLN A 59 -3.99 -27.59 9.68
N ASP A 60 -3.27 -26.56 9.25
CA ASP A 60 -3.57 -25.19 9.67
C ASP A 60 -4.86 -24.67 9.02
N GLU A 61 -5.77 -24.14 9.85
CA GLU A 61 -7.06 -23.56 9.42
C GLU A 61 -6.90 -22.47 8.36
N THR A 62 -5.74 -21.79 8.33
CA THR A 62 -5.39 -20.75 7.35
C THR A 62 -5.18 -21.32 5.95
N ASN A 63 -4.46 -22.43 5.81
CA ASN A 63 -4.24 -23.06 4.49
C ASN A 63 -5.55 -23.64 3.93
N LYS A 64 -6.46 -24.08 4.81
CA LYS A 64 -7.80 -24.54 4.44
C LYS A 64 -8.67 -23.40 3.89
N SER A 65 -8.67 -22.23 4.54
CA SER A 65 -9.46 -21.07 4.05
C SER A 65 -8.93 -20.52 2.73
N ILE A 66 -7.60 -20.53 2.53
CA ILE A 66 -6.98 -20.15 1.26
C ILE A 66 -7.37 -21.12 0.14
N THR A 67 -7.36 -22.43 0.41
CA THR A 67 -7.78 -23.44 -0.57
C THR A 67 -9.26 -23.30 -0.93
N ALA A 68 -10.12 -23.01 0.06
CA ALA A 68 -11.53 -22.72 -0.18
C ALA A 68 -11.72 -21.47 -1.04
N PHE A 69 -10.96 -20.41 -0.79
CA PHE A 69 -10.97 -19.20 -1.62
C PHE A 69 -10.65 -19.50 -3.09
N TYR A 70 -9.57 -20.26 -3.35
CA TYR A 70 -9.20 -20.62 -4.72
C TYR A 70 -10.24 -21.52 -5.41
N SER A 71 -10.89 -22.40 -4.65
CA SER A 71 -11.96 -23.25 -5.18
C SER A 71 -13.19 -22.44 -5.61
N SER A 72 -13.50 -21.36 -4.88
CA SER A 72 -14.62 -20.46 -5.16
C SER A 72 -14.25 -19.27 -6.06
N PHE A 73 -12.98 -19.15 -6.48
CA PHE A 73 -12.47 -17.95 -7.15
C PHE A 73 -13.25 -17.54 -8.39
N SER A 74 -13.63 -18.49 -9.25
CA SER A 74 -14.42 -18.20 -10.47
C SER A 74 -15.80 -17.62 -10.15
N ARG A 75 -16.38 -17.97 -9.00
CA ARG A 75 -17.67 -17.47 -8.52
C ARG A 75 -17.54 -16.11 -7.81
N LEU A 76 -16.33 -15.73 -7.41
CA LEU A 76 -15.99 -14.46 -6.75
C LEU A 76 -15.75 -13.31 -7.75
N LEU A 77 -15.91 -13.56 -9.06
CA LEU A 77 -15.74 -12.55 -10.10
C LEU A 77 -17.08 -11.97 -10.53
N SER A 78 -17.11 -10.66 -10.70
CA SER A 78 -18.22 -9.89 -11.26
C SER A 78 -17.74 -9.07 -12.47
N HIS A 79 -18.68 -8.70 -13.33
CA HIS A 79 -18.44 -7.82 -14.48
C HIS A 79 -17.26 -8.28 -15.35
N VAL A 80 -17.29 -9.56 -15.77
CA VAL A 80 -16.25 -10.18 -16.60
C VAL A 80 -16.40 -9.72 -18.04
N GLN A 81 -15.39 -9.03 -18.55
CA GLN A 81 -15.32 -8.54 -19.93
C GLN A 81 -14.19 -9.25 -20.68
N LEU A 82 -14.50 -9.89 -21.80
CA LEU A 82 -13.50 -10.46 -22.70
C LEU A 82 -12.77 -9.34 -23.46
N LEU A 83 -11.45 -9.38 -23.46
CA LEU A 83 -10.62 -8.44 -24.23
C LEU A 83 -10.14 -9.04 -25.56
N GLY A 84 -9.97 -10.36 -25.62
CA GLY A 84 -9.55 -11.05 -26.83
C GLY A 84 -9.46 -12.56 -26.66
N GLU A 85 -9.52 -13.26 -27.78
CA GLU A 85 -9.48 -14.71 -27.88
C GLU A 85 -8.60 -15.13 -29.06
N ASN A 86 -7.75 -16.13 -28.84
CA ASN A 86 -6.96 -16.78 -29.86
C ASN A 86 -6.86 -18.29 -29.55
N ASP A 87 -7.67 -19.08 -30.24
CA ASP A 87 -7.79 -20.53 -30.03
C ASP A 87 -8.08 -20.89 -28.56
N ILE A 88 -7.11 -21.46 -27.84
CA ILE A 88 -7.25 -21.82 -26.43
C ILE A 88 -6.94 -20.67 -25.45
N TYR A 89 -6.47 -19.52 -25.95
CA TYR A 89 -6.08 -18.38 -25.13
C TYR A 89 -7.20 -17.35 -25.06
N ARG A 90 -7.67 -17.04 -23.85
CA ARG A 90 -8.66 -15.99 -23.57
C ARG A 90 -8.17 -15.11 -22.43
N TRP A 91 -8.26 -13.80 -22.58
CA TRP A 91 -7.92 -12.85 -21.51
C TRP A 91 -9.08 -11.89 -21.25
N TYR A 92 -9.29 -11.62 -19.95
CA TYR A 92 -10.47 -10.92 -19.45
C TYR A 92 -10.08 -9.78 -18.51
N LEU A 93 -10.97 -8.80 -18.38
CA LEU A 93 -11.05 -7.91 -17.23
C LEU A 93 -12.17 -8.39 -16.33
N ALA A 94 -11.98 -8.33 -15.02
CA ALA A 94 -13.01 -8.69 -14.05
C ALA A 94 -12.85 -7.85 -12.80
N HIS A 95 -13.93 -7.76 -12.03
CA HIS A 95 -13.99 -7.12 -10.73
C HIS A 95 -14.21 -8.18 -9.64
N SER A 96 -13.60 -8.04 -8.47
CA SER A 96 -13.93 -8.92 -7.33
C SER A 96 -15.30 -8.56 -6.80
N LEU A 97 -16.06 -9.57 -6.37
CA LEU A 97 -17.37 -9.37 -5.73
C LEU A 97 -17.21 -8.68 -4.36
N PRO A 98 -18.05 -7.67 -4.05
CA PRO A 98 -17.89 -6.88 -2.82
C PRO A 98 -18.40 -7.58 -1.56
N GLU A 99 -19.35 -8.51 -1.67
CA GLU A 99 -19.92 -9.21 -0.52
C GLU A 99 -20.47 -10.58 -0.95
N ASN A 100 -19.95 -11.65 -0.36
CA ASN A 100 -20.42 -13.01 -0.59
C ASN A 100 -21.21 -13.44 0.65
N SER A 101 -22.54 -13.45 0.56
CA SER A 101 -23.43 -13.70 1.69
C SER A 101 -23.52 -15.17 2.14
N ALA A 102 -22.87 -16.09 1.42
CA ALA A 102 -23.08 -17.54 1.60
C ALA A 102 -21.82 -18.35 1.94
N ASP A 103 -20.63 -17.97 1.48
CA ASP A 103 -19.41 -18.78 1.60
C ASP A 103 -18.19 -17.86 1.78
N GLU A 104 -17.85 -17.57 3.04
CA GLU A 104 -16.66 -16.81 3.50
C GLU A 104 -16.47 -15.37 2.94
N PRO A 105 -15.95 -14.43 3.75
CA PRO A 105 -15.76 -13.06 3.31
C PRO A 105 -14.71 -12.98 2.19
N THR A 106 -15.06 -12.30 1.09
CA THR A 106 -14.13 -12.03 -0.01
C THR A 106 -12.94 -11.21 0.52
N PRO A 107 -11.69 -11.57 0.19
CA PRO A 107 -10.52 -10.82 0.63
C PRO A 107 -10.54 -9.40 0.05
N PRO A 108 -10.00 -8.41 0.78
CA PRO A 108 -10.03 -7.01 0.35
C PRO A 108 -9.08 -6.75 -0.84
N ASP A 109 -9.60 -6.10 -1.89
CA ASP A 109 -8.85 -5.77 -3.11
C ASP A 109 -7.88 -4.59 -2.99
N LEU A 110 -8.08 -3.72 -1.99
CA LEU A 110 -7.36 -2.44 -1.88
C LEU A 110 -6.83 -2.24 -0.47
N LYS A 111 -5.56 -1.87 -0.39
CA LYS A 111 -4.92 -1.37 0.81
C LYS A 111 -4.80 0.14 0.69
N ILE A 112 -5.47 0.85 1.59
CA ILE A 112 -5.49 2.32 1.61
C ILE A 112 -4.71 2.81 2.82
N ASN A 113 -3.76 3.72 2.60
CA ASN A 113 -3.05 4.43 3.65
C ASN A 113 -3.35 5.92 3.51
N LEU A 114 -3.94 6.53 4.52
CA LEU A 114 -4.23 7.96 4.58
C LEU A 114 -3.26 8.64 5.53
N ILE A 115 -2.58 9.69 5.07
CA ILE A 115 -1.73 10.56 5.88
C ILE A 115 -2.40 11.93 5.95
N TRP A 116 -2.85 12.31 7.14
CA TRP A 116 -3.49 13.58 7.41
C TRP A 116 -3.25 13.99 8.88
N PRO A 117 -2.85 15.24 9.16
CA PRO A 117 -2.45 16.29 8.22
C PRO A 117 -1.06 16.03 7.61
N ALA A 118 -0.95 16.21 6.29
CA ALA A 118 0.27 15.94 5.55
C ALA A 118 1.18 17.18 5.46
N THR A 119 2.42 17.05 5.95
CA THR A 119 3.46 18.09 5.79
C THR A 119 4.23 17.97 4.47
N GLU A 120 4.93 19.05 4.09
CA GLU A 120 5.81 19.10 2.90
C GLU A 120 6.85 17.97 2.84
N LYS A 121 7.30 17.45 3.99
CA LYS A 121 8.20 16.30 4.06
C LYS A 121 7.56 15.03 3.50
N HIS A 122 6.27 14.82 3.76
CA HIS A 122 5.53 13.68 3.22
C HIS A 122 5.36 13.82 1.71
N PHE A 123 5.07 15.02 1.20
CA PHE A 123 4.98 15.25 -0.24
C PHE A 123 6.29 14.95 -0.96
N ARG A 124 7.43 15.42 -0.43
CA ARG A 124 8.73 15.11 -1.03
C ARG A 124 9.03 13.61 -1.00
N LYS A 125 8.83 12.94 0.14
CA LYS A 125 9.01 11.48 0.25
C LYS A 125 8.11 10.71 -0.73
N TYR A 126 6.86 11.17 -0.86
CA TYR A 126 5.80 10.78 -1.78
C TYR A 126 6.07 10.98 -3.28
N ALA A 127 6.81 12.04 -3.62
CA ALA A 127 7.00 12.46 -4.99
C ALA A 127 7.96 11.52 -5.71
N PHE A 128 7.85 11.50 -7.05
CA PHE A 128 8.81 10.85 -7.92
C PHE A 128 10.23 11.32 -7.57
N GLN A 129 11.11 10.36 -7.29
CA GLN A 129 12.50 10.59 -6.97
C GLN A 129 13.37 9.74 -7.89
N GLN A 130 14.38 10.38 -8.48
CA GLN A 130 15.34 9.69 -9.31
C GLN A 130 16.32 8.92 -8.41
N MET A 131 16.31 7.59 -8.53
CA MET A 131 17.18 6.71 -7.75
C MET A 131 18.62 6.82 -8.25
N ARG A 132 19.58 6.81 -7.32
CA ARG A 132 21.02 6.78 -7.61
C ARG A 132 21.69 5.73 -6.74
N VAL A 133 22.64 5.00 -7.31
CA VAL A 133 23.51 4.11 -6.54
C VAL A 133 24.64 4.95 -5.97
N VAL A 134 24.84 4.87 -4.65
CA VAL A 134 25.89 5.60 -3.94
C VAL A 134 26.81 4.57 -3.28
N LEU A 135 28.12 4.76 -3.45
CA LEU A 135 29.13 3.98 -2.75
C LEU A 135 29.51 4.75 -1.47
N GLU A 136 29.06 4.23 -0.32
CA GLU A 136 29.37 4.80 0.97
C GLU A 136 30.64 4.15 1.54
N THR A 137 31.77 4.86 1.49
CA THR A 137 32.99 4.43 2.17
C THR A 137 32.95 4.80 3.66
N LYS A 138 33.80 4.14 4.46
CA LYS A 138 33.92 4.40 5.90
C LYS A 138 34.17 5.89 6.20
N GLU A 139 35.01 6.55 5.41
CA GLU A 139 35.38 7.96 5.58
C GLU A 139 34.18 8.89 5.32
N ILE A 140 33.36 8.56 4.32
CA ILE A 140 32.12 9.30 4.01
C ILE A 140 31.12 9.16 5.17
N TYR A 141 30.97 7.94 5.69
CA TYR A 141 30.08 7.67 6.81
C TYR A 141 30.52 8.37 8.11
N GLU A 142 31.81 8.37 8.43
CA GLU A 142 32.32 9.07 9.63
C GLU A 142 32.15 10.59 9.52
N LYS A 143 32.40 11.14 8.32
CA LYS A 143 32.30 12.59 8.06
C LYS A 143 30.85 13.10 8.04
N TRP A 144 29.90 12.32 7.52
CA TRP A 144 28.53 12.78 7.28
C TRP A 144 27.46 12.01 8.07
N GLY A 145 27.65 10.72 8.34
CA GLY A 145 26.71 9.85 9.07
C GLY A 145 26.43 10.30 10.50
N GLY A 146 27.41 10.93 11.17
CA GLY A 146 27.25 11.51 12.51
C GLY A 146 26.21 12.65 12.58
N LYS A 147 26.00 13.40 11.48
CA LYS A 147 25.00 14.49 11.43
C LYS A 147 23.56 13.97 11.29
N SER A 148 23.38 12.78 10.71
CA SER A 148 22.07 12.15 10.53
C SER A 148 21.41 11.73 11.86
N LYS A 149 22.21 11.36 12.87
CA LYS A 149 21.72 10.99 14.22
C LYS A 149 20.90 12.10 14.89
N ARG A 150 21.16 13.37 14.58
CA ARG A 150 20.46 14.52 15.17
C ARG A 150 18.99 14.62 14.71
N MET A 151 18.67 14.13 13.51
CA MET A 151 17.30 14.12 12.96
C MET A 151 16.40 13.07 13.63
N PHE A 152 16.99 12.01 14.19
CA PHE A 152 16.24 10.91 14.83
C PHE A 152 15.61 11.29 16.18
N CYS A 153 16.09 12.35 16.82
CA CYS A 153 15.67 12.70 18.19
C CYS A 153 14.46 13.62 18.29
N ILE A 154 14.11 14.40 17.25
CA ILE A 154 13.19 15.55 17.42
C ILE A 154 11.77 15.32 16.87
N GLY A 155 11.48 14.26 16.09
CA GLY A 155 10.10 14.09 15.56
C GLY A 155 9.66 12.74 15.02
N VAL A 156 10.53 11.71 15.01
CA VAL A 156 10.20 10.38 14.42
C VAL A 156 9.81 9.35 15.50
N ARG A 157 9.91 9.70 16.79
CA ARG A 157 9.75 8.74 17.90
C ARG A 157 8.33 8.24 18.12
N ASN A 158 7.30 8.98 17.72
CA ASN A 158 5.93 8.59 18.05
C ASN A 158 5.46 7.31 17.32
N TRP A 159 6.05 7.01 16.16
CA TRP A 159 5.73 5.81 15.37
C TRP A 159 6.68 4.63 15.63
N ARG A 160 7.91 4.89 16.08
CA ARG A 160 8.97 3.86 16.18
C ARG A 160 8.78 2.85 17.32
N LEU A 161 7.79 3.03 18.20
CA LEU A 161 7.46 2.03 19.22
C LEU A 161 6.70 0.82 18.66
N ARG A 162 6.31 0.80 17.37
CA ARG A 162 5.72 -0.38 16.72
C ARG A 162 6.29 -0.59 15.31
N ARG A 163 7.25 -1.51 15.25
CA ARG A 163 7.81 -2.21 14.07
C ARG A 163 8.72 -1.41 13.12
N GLU A 164 9.72 -2.17 12.67
CA GLU A 164 10.97 -1.79 12.02
C GLU A 164 10.77 -1.02 10.72
N MET A 165 11.62 -0.01 10.47
CA MET A 165 11.66 0.64 9.16
C MET A 165 13.08 0.98 8.71
N MET A 166 13.36 0.52 7.50
CA MET A 166 14.47 0.78 6.60
C MET A 166 14.63 2.29 6.35
N ILE A 167 15.87 2.78 6.39
CA ILE A 167 16.22 4.20 6.23
C ILE A 167 16.60 4.46 4.76
N PHE A 168 15.86 5.33 4.07
CA PHE A 168 16.30 5.95 2.82
C PHE A 168 16.77 7.38 3.12
N CYS A 169 18.04 7.65 2.82
CA CYS A 169 18.69 8.94 3.07
C CYS A 169 18.55 9.85 1.85
N TYR A 170 18.04 11.06 2.06
CA TYR A 170 17.91 12.09 1.04
C TYR A 170 19.18 12.95 0.99
N CYS A 171 19.84 13.03 -0.17
CA CYS A 171 20.93 13.97 -0.42
C CYS A 171 20.43 15.08 -1.36
N ARG A 172 20.43 16.32 -0.87
CA ARG A 172 20.14 17.54 -1.66
C ARG A 172 21.50 18.21 -1.91
N ILE A 173 21.92 18.32 -3.16
CA ILE A 173 22.97 19.25 -3.59
C ILE A 173 22.31 20.62 -3.77
#